data_AF-A0A494WKM6-F1
#
_entry.id   AF-A0A494WKM6-F1
#
_cell.length_a   1.000
_cell.length_b   1.000
_cell.length_c   1.000
_cell.angle_alpha   90.00
_cell.angle_beta   90.00
_cell.angle_gamma   90.00
#
_symmetry.space_group_name_H-M   'P 1'
#
loop_
_entity.id
_entity.type
_entity.pdbx_description
1 polymer ?
#
loop_
_entity_poly.entity_id
_entity_poly.type
_entity_poly.pdbx_seq_one_letter_code
_entity_poly.pdbx_strand_id
1 'polypeptide(L)'
;MRYSIRQMKTSEYPLLAEFLYEAIFVREGEEPAPRNIIEKPELQVYIKDFGSDKDDHCFLAQADGKVVGAVWARNVKGYGNIDNTTPEFAISLYKEYRRCGIGTALMGRMLEHLREAGYERISLAVQKDNYALKMYQAAGFYVVGENEEEYIMVKELRTDYEADIREILSHRHDNGADLWTTPDKKLLKGAPFTTLESVLYLRELGVPADDPVLEDAASLIFSTWKEDGRFKISPSGGIYPCQTALAAVALCHMGYAADPRMQKTFRHFLDTQQPDGGWKCNKYSFGRGPETEHSTPYTTLEILDAFRFTDRKEAGPALDQAVEFLLKHWRIRKPISPCHYGIGTLFMQIEYPFRGYGLFHYVYVLSFYESARKDDRFKEALEVLESKLADGQIVVERVVPKLAKLSFCKKNKPSKLATYRYQEILKNLE
;
A
#
# COMPACT_ATOMS: atom_id res chain seq x y z
N MET A 1 5.95 24.78 13.07
CA MET A 1 4.77 25.54 13.52
C MET A 1 3.93 24.64 14.41
N ARG A 2 3.47 25.09 15.58
CA ARG A 2 2.60 24.30 16.46
C ARG A 2 1.14 24.55 16.06
N TYR A 3 0.37 23.50 15.88
CA TYR A 3 -1.07 23.57 15.60
C TYR A 3 -1.81 22.45 16.31
N SER A 4 -3.12 22.60 16.46
CA SER A 4 -4.02 21.58 17.00
C SER A 4 -5.22 21.39 16.09
N ILE A 5 -5.72 20.16 15.97
CA ILE A 5 -6.95 19.84 15.24
C ILE A 5 -8.03 19.47 16.25
N ARG A 6 -9.24 19.99 16.06
CA ARG A 6 -10.40 19.66 16.89
C ARG A 6 -11.69 19.76 16.09
N GLN A 7 -12.75 19.14 16.62
CA GLN A 7 -14.09 19.30 16.06
C GLN A 7 -14.50 20.78 16.11
N MET A 8 -15.17 21.24 15.06
CA MET A 8 -15.73 22.59 14.99
C MET A 8 -16.97 22.66 15.89
N LYS A 9 -17.09 23.74 16.67
CA LYS A 9 -18.28 23.98 17.50
C LYS A 9 -19.41 24.53 16.64
N THR A 10 -20.65 24.32 17.04
CA THR A 10 -21.83 24.84 16.31
C THR A 10 -21.78 26.36 16.11
N SER A 11 -21.27 27.10 17.10
CA SER A 11 -21.08 28.56 16.98
C SER A 11 -20.04 28.99 15.95
N GLU A 12 -19.20 28.06 15.47
CA GLU A 12 -18.11 28.29 14.52
C GLU A 12 -18.50 27.90 13.08
N TYR A 13 -19.63 27.20 12.87
CA TYR A 13 -20.10 26.82 11.53
C TYR A 13 -20.24 27.98 10.53
N PRO A 14 -20.58 29.22 10.93
CA PRO A 14 -20.56 30.35 10.02
C PRO A 14 -19.19 30.60 9.34
N LEU A 15 -18.08 30.13 9.93
CA LEU A 15 -16.74 30.21 9.32
C LEU A 15 -16.61 29.34 8.06
N LEU A 16 -17.48 28.34 7.88
CA LEU A 16 -17.46 27.51 6.67
C LEU A 16 -17.73 28.31 5.40
N ALA A 17 -18.40 29.46 5.48
CA ALA A 17 -18.54 30.36 4.33
C ALA A 17 -17.19 30.89 3.83
N GLU A 18 -16.31 31.28 4.77
CA GLU A 18 -14.95 31.72 4.43
C GLU A 18 -14.12 30.55 3.90
N PHE A 19 -14.21 29.36 4.52
CA PHE A 19 -13.46 28.20 4.06
C PHE A 19 -13.96 27.63 2.73
N LEU A 20 -15.26 27.72 2.43
CA LEU A 20 -15.80 27.36 1.12
C LEU A 20 -15.24 28.28 0.03
N TYR A 21 -15.15 29.59 0.31
CA TYR A 21 -14.51 30.53 -0.62
C TYR A 21 -13.02 30.18 -0.82
N GLU A 22 -12.29 29.87 0.25
CA GLU A 22 -10.88 29.46 0.19
C GLU A 22 -10.66 28.10 -0.52
N ALA A 23 -11.69 27.27 -0.63
CA ALA A 23 -11.63 25.99 -1.35
C ALA A 23 -11.71 26.16 -2.87
N ILE A 24 -12.19 27.33 -3.35
CA ILE A 24 -12.23 27.64 -4.78
C ILE A 24 -10.80 27.79 -5.28
N PHE A 25 -10.37 26.85 -6.12
CA PHE A 25 -9.06 26.92 -6.74
C PHE A 25 -9.00 28.06 -7.76
N VAL A 26 -7.95 28.87 -7.66
CA VAL A 26 -7.66 29.97 -8.58
C VAL A 26 -6.38 29.59 -9.32
N ARG A 27 -6.42 29.50 -10.65
CA ARG A 27 -5.24 29.15 -11.44
C ARG A 27 -4.20 30.27 -11.37
N GLU A 28 -2.95 29.92 -11.63
CA GLU A 28 -1.87 30.91 -11.63
C GLU A 28 -2.11 31.96 -12.72
N GLY A 29 -2.19 33.23 -12.33
CA GLY A 29 -2.48 34.35 -13.23
C GLY A 29 -3.97 34.70 -13.36
N GLU A 30 -4.88 33.96 -12.71
CA GLU A 30 -6.30 34.30 -12.67
C GLU A 30 -6.65 35.16 -11.44
N GLU A 31 -7.64 36.04 -11.61
CA GLU A 31 -8.24 36.81 -10.53
C GLU A 31 -9.26 35.95 -9.77
N PRO A 32 -9.28 35.97 -8.42
CA PRO A 32 -10.30 35.29 -7.64
C PRO A 32 -11.71 35.76 -8.00
N ALA A 33 -12.66 34.83 -8.07
CA ALA A 33 -14.07 35.17 -8.22
C ALA A 33 -14.55 36.09 -7.07
N PRO A 34 -15.55 36.95 -7.31
CA PRO A 34 -16.12 37.78 -6.25
C PRO A 34 -16.71 36.90 -5.14
N ARG A 35 -16.65 37.38 -3.89
CA ARG A 35 -17.05 36.61 -2.70
C ARG A 35 -18.49 36.09 -2.75
N ASN A 36 -19.39 36.79 -3.43
CA ASN A 36 -20.77 36.34 -3.61
C ASN A 36 -20.92 35.07 -4.46
N ILE A 37 -19.85 34.56 -5.08
CA ILE A 37 -19.89 33.27 -5.78
C ILE A 37 -20.39 32.14 -4.88
N ILE A 38 -20.06 32.17 -3.58
CA ILE A 38 -20.49 31.14 -2.63
C ILE A 38 -22.00 31.16 -2.36
N GLU A 39 -22.72 32.24 -2.72
CA GLU A 39 -24.17 32.35 -2.58
C GLU A 39 -24.92 31.54 -3.66
N LYS A 40 -24.22 31.10 -4.70
CA LYS A 40 -24.80 30.28 -5.75
C LYS A 40 -25.35 28.95 -5.19
N PRO A 41 -26.53 28.48 -5.65
CA PRO A 41 -27.15 27.25 -5.15
C PRO A 41 -26.20 26.04 -5.16
N GLU A 42 -25.40 25.89 -6.21
CA GLU A 42 -24.43 24.81 -6.40
C GLU A 42 -23.28 24.80 -5.38
N LEU A 43 -22.96 25.95 -4.77
CA LEU A 43 -21.95 26.05 -3.70
C LEU A 43 -22.59 26.05 -2.31
N GLN A 44 -23.81 26.57 -2.19
CA GLN A 44 -24.53 26.58 -0.92
C GLN A 44 -24.82 25.17 -0.36
N VAL A 45 -24.91 24.14 -1.22
CA VAL A 45 -25.07 22.74 -0.75
C VAL A 45 -23.99 22.33 0.25
N TYR A 46 -22.79 22.91 0.17
CA TYR A 46 -21.67 22.56 1.06
C TYR A 46 -21.76 23.17 2.47
N ILE A 47 -22.57 24.22 2.70
CA ILE A 47 -22.53 24.96 3.97
C ILE A 47 -23.91 25.39 4.51
N LYS A 48 -24.94 25.39 3.67
CA LYS A 48 -26.27 25.82 4.09
C LYS A 48 -26.81 24.89 5.18
N ASP A 49 -27.32 25.48 6.26
CA ASP A 49 -27.89 24.79 7.41
C ASP A 49 -26.96 23.70 7.99
N PHE A 50 -25.64 23.92 7.92
CA PHE A 50 -24.64 22.93 8.36
C PHE A 50 -24.84 22.53 9.83
N GLY A 51 -24.76 21.22 10.08
CA GLY A 51 -24.94 20.60 11.38
C GLY A 51 -26.39 20.20 11.67
N SER A 52 -27.29 20.36 10.70
CA SER A 52 -28.67 19.86 10.79
C SER A 52 -28.82 18.41 10.32
N ASP A 53 -27.89 17.91 9.51
CA ASP A 53 -27.87 16.51 9.05
C ASP A 53 -26.90 15.65 9.87
N LYS A 54 -27.20 14.36 10.01
CA LYS A 54 -26.32 13.38 10.67
C LYS A 54 -24.99 13.19 9.94
N ASP A 55 -24.96 13.48 8.64
CA ASP A 55 -23.80 13.33 7.76
C ASP A 55 -22.91 14.59 7.75
N ASP A 56 -23.26 15.63 8.51
CA ASP A 56 -22.50 16.86 8.63
C ASP A 56 -21.38 16.72 9.68
N HIS A 57 -20.15 16.51 9.21
CA HIS A 57 -18.95 16.38 10.05
C HIS A 57 -17.97 17.50 9.75
N CYS A 58 -17.36 18.11 10.77
CA CYS A 58 -16.38 19.18 10.55
C CYS A 58 -15.28 19.24 11.63
N PHE A 59 -14.04 19.42 11.17
CA PHE A 59 -12.87 19.71 12.00
C PHE A 59 -12.19 20.99 11.55
N LEU A 60 -11.55 21.68 12.48
CA LEU A 60 -10.73 22.84 12.21
C LEU A 60 -9.29 22.64 12.71
N ALA A 61 -8.36 23.32 12.05
CA ALA A 61 -6.99 23.47 12.52
C ALA A 61 -6.85 24.85 13.15
N GLN A 62 -6.22 24.89 14.33
CA GLN A 62 -5.94 26.11 15.07
C GLN A 62 -4.43 26.26 15.26
N ALA A 63 -3.90 27.43 14.97
CA ALA A 63 -2.51 27.78 15.19
C ALA A 63 -2.39 29.20 15.74
N ASP A 64 -1.52 29.38 16.73
CA ASP A 64 -1.35 30.66 17.44
C ASP A 64 -2.68 31.31 17.86
N GLY A 65 -3.62 30.46 18.30
CA GLY A 65 -4.97 30.87 18.73
C GLY A 65 -5.97 31.14 17.60
N LYS A 66 -5.57 31.12 16.33
CA LYS A 66 -6.43 31.42 15.16
C LYS A 66 -6.86 30.15 14.43
N VAL A 67 -8.09 30.13 13.91
CA VAL A 67 -8.52 29.09 12.97
C VAL A 67 -7.83 29.34 11.64
N VAL A 68 -7.14 28.33 11.09
CA VAL A 68 -6.29 28.48 9.90
C VAL A 68 -6.68 27.56 8.73
N GLY A 69 -7.53 26.58 9.01
CA GLY A 69 -8.03 25.62 8.02
C GLY A 69 -9.22 24.87 8.56
N ALA A 70 -10.04 24.35 7.66
CA ALA A 70 -11.18 23.50 7.98
C ALA A 70 -11.28 22.35 6.98
N VAL A 71 -11.83 21.24 7.46
CA VAL A 71 -12.28 20.11 6.66
C VAL A 71 -13.70 19.78 7.07
N TRP A 72 -14.58 19.58 6.11
CA TRP A 72 -15.96 19.21 6.36
C TRP A 72 -16.44 18.18 5.34
N ALA A 73 -17.35 17.32 5.76
CA ALA A 73 -17.98 16.31 4.93
C ALA A 73 -19.50 16.39 5.08
N ARG A 74 -20.22 16.20 3.97
CA ARG A 74 -21.68 16.16 3.94
C ARG A 74 -22.17 15.21 2.85
N ASN A 75 -23.31 14.55 3.08
CA ASN A 75 -23.97 13.76 2.06
C ASN A 75 -24.92 14.65 1.22
N VAL A 76 -24.34 15.34 0.24
CA VAL A 76 -25.04 16.31 -0.61
C VAL A 76 -24.82 16.01 -2.09
N LYS A 77 -25.68 16.56 -2.95
CA LYS A 77 -25.50 16.54 -4.40
C LYS A 77 -24.55 17.66 -4.85
N GLY A 78 -23.29 17.57 -4.42
CA GLY A 78 -22.21 18.43 -4.89
C GLY A 78 -21.54 17.88 -6.15
N TYR A 79 -20.42 18.50 -6.53
CA TYR A 79 -19.63 18.14 -7.72
C TYR A 79 -19.02 16.73 -7.61
N GLY A 80 -18.67 16.29 -6.41
CA GLY A 80 -18.10 14.98 -6.12
C GLY A 80 -19.13 13.91 -5.75
N ASN A 81 -20.44 14.18 -5.91
CA ASN A 81 -21.48 13.21 -5.55
C ASN A 81 -21.44 11.97 -6.46
N ILE A 82 -21.41 10.78 -5.85
CA ILE A 82 -21.38 9.50 -6.58
C ILE A 82 -22.60 8.61 -6.29
N ASP A 83 -23.24 8.78 -5.13
CA ASP A 83 -24.45 8.08 -4.71
C ASP A 83 -25.12 8.84 -3.55
N ASN A 84 -26.22 8.30 -3.00
CA ASN A 84 -26.98 8.93 -1.91
C ASN A 84 -26.46 8.57 -0.51
N THR A 85 -25.33 7.87 -0.40
CA THR A 85 -24.80 7.32 0.86
C THR A 85 -23.38 7.76 1.17
N THR A 86 -22.65 8.25 0.16
CA THR A 86 -21.25 8.67 0.25
C THR A 86 -21.18 10.17 0.52
N PRO A 87 -20.66 10.59 1.70
CA PRO A 87 -20.39 11.99 1.94
C PRO A 87 -19.31 12.52 1.01
N GLU A 88 -19.51 13.74 0.52
CA GLU A 88 -18.52 14.52 -0.19
C GLU A 88 -17.78 15.39 0.82
N PHE A 89 -16.44 15.42 0.76
CA PHE A 89 -15.65 16.30 1.62
C PHE A 89 -15.01 17.44 0.87
N ALA A 90 -14.86 18.56 1.59
CA ALA A 90 -14.10 19.71 1.17
C ALA A 90 -13.10 20.07 2.26
N ILE A 91 -11.96 20.63 1.83
CA ILE A 91 -10.88 21.04 2.72
C ILE A 91 -10.24 22.30 2.17
N SER A 92 -9.98 23.26 3.05
CA SER A 92 -9.24 24.46 2.67
C SER A 92 -8.46 25.03 3.86
N LEU A 93 -7.39 25.73 3.52
CA LEU A 93 -6.55 26.46 4.45
C LEU A 93 -6.27 27.84 3.88
N TYR A 94 -6.12 28.84 4.74
CA TYR A 94 -5.59 30.13 4.31
C TYR A 94 -4.21 29.95 3.68
N LYS A 95 -3.95 30.74 2.64
CA LYS A 95 -2.77 30.60 1.75
C LYS A 95 -1.44 30.49 2.50
N GLU A 96 -1.28 31.25 3.58
CA GLU A 96 -0.06 31.30 4.41
C GLU A 96 0.20 30.05 5.27
N TYR A 97 -0.79 29.16 5.44
CA TYR A 97 -0.66 27.91 6.20
C TYR A 97 -0.62 26.65 5.32
N ARG A 98 -0.59 26.84 3.99
CA ARG A 98 -0.46 25.75 3.02
C ARG A 98 0.99 25.24 3.00
N ARG A 99 1.17 23.99 2.56
CA ARG A 99 2.48 23.29 2.50
C ARG A 99 3.17 23.12 3.87
N CYS A 100 2.44 23.25 4.97
CA CYS A 100 2.92 22.99 6.34
C CYS A 100 2.48 21.63 6.92
N GLY A 101 1.91 20.74 6.09
CA GLY A 101 1.39 19.44 6.53
C GLY A 101 0.01 19.47 7.21
N ILE A 102 -0.54 20.66 7.48
CA ILE A 102 -1.82 20.83 8.19
C ILE A 102 -2.99 20.23 7.40
N GLY A 103 -3.03 20.40 6.08
CA GLY A 103 -4.08 19.82 5.23
C GLY A 103 -4.12 18.30 5.28
N THR A 104 -2.94 17.66 5.22
CA THR A 104 -2.81 16.20 5.39
C THR A 104 -3.31 15.75 6.75
N ALA A 105 -2.96 16.47 7.82
CA ALA A 105 -3.41 16.15 9.18
C ALA A 105 -4.93 16.33 9.36
N LEU A 106 -5.52 17.38 8.80
CA LEU A 106 -6.97 17.60 8.81
C LEU A 106 -7.71 16.49 8.08
N MET A 107 -7.26 16.15 6.87
CA MET A 107 -7.84 15.07 6.08
C MET A 107 -7.74 13.74 6.82
N GLY A 108 -6.56 13.38 7.36
CA GLY A 108 -6.38 12.16 8.16
C GLY A 108 -7.39 12.07 9.31
N ARG A 109 -7.60 13.17 10.06
CA ARG A 109 -8.57 13.20 11.16
C ARG A 109 -10.02 13.02 10.67
N MET A 110 -10.40 13.62 9.55
CA MET A 110 -11.74 13.43 8.98
C MET A 110 -11.96 11.98 8.52
N LEU A 111 -10.98 11.39 7.82
CA LEU A 111 -11.07 10.02 7.32
C LEU A 111 -11.18 9.01 8.47
N GLU A 112 -10.40 9.18 9.53
CA GLU A 112 -10.50 8.38 10.75
C GLU A 112 -11.89 8.49 11.39
N HIS A 113 -12.38 9.72 11.58
CA HIS A 113 -13.71 9.96 12.17
C HIS A 113 -14.85 9.33 11.37
N LEU A 114 -14.82 9.46 10.04
CA LEU A 114 -15.86 8.86 9.19
C LEU A 114 -15.78 7.32 9.17
N ARG A 115 -14.58 6.76 9.20
CA ARG A 115 -14.40 5.31 9.36
C ARG A 115 -14.99 4.82 10.68
N GLU A 116 -14.71 5.50 11.79
CA GLU A 116 -15.26 5.19 13.12
C GLU A 116 -16.79 5.33 13.17
N ALA A 117 -17.34 6.34 12.47
CA ALA A 117 -18.77 6.56 12.33
C ALA A 117 -19.46 5.53 11.40
N GLY A 118 -18.69 4.65 10.74
CA GLY A 118 -19.20 3.52 9.97
C GLY A 118 -19.47 3.82 8.49
N TYR A 119 -19.01 4.95 7.96
CA TYR A 119 -19.11 5.25 6.53
C TYR A 119 -18.24 4.29 5.71
N GLU A 120 -18.77 3.84 4.57
CA GLU A 120 -18.06 2.91 3.68
C GLU A 120 -17.05 3.63 2.79
N ARG A 121 -17.41 4.83 2.32
CA ARG A 121 -16.69 5.61 1.33
C ARG A 121 -16.78 7.11 1.65
N ILE A 122 -15.88 7.86 1.03
CA ILE A 122 -15.93 9.32 0.97
C ILE A 122 -15.48 9.76 -0.43
N SER A 123 -16.09 10.82 -0.96
CA SER A 123 -15.76 11.36 -2.28
C SER A 123 -15.33 12.82 -2.24
N LEU A 124 -14.70 13.27 -3.32
CA LEU A 124 -14.38 14.67 -3.59
C LEU A 124 -14.42 14.93 -5.10
N ALA A 125 -14.57 16.20 -5.47
CA ALA A 125 -14.19 16.71 -6.77
C ALA A 125 -12.92 17.58 -6.65
N VAL A 126 -12.02 17.47 -7.62
CA VAL A 126 -10.79 18.26 -7.68
C VAL A 126 -10.43 18.61 -9.11
N GLN A 127 -10.08 19.86 -9.38
CA GLN A 127 -9.60 20.26 -10.70
C GLN A 127 -8.29 19.56 -11.05
N LYS A 128 -8.12 19.17 -12.31
CA LYS A 128 -6.98 18.35 -12.78
C LYS A 128 -5.62 19.03 -12.58
N ASP A 129 -5.59 20.35 -12.56
CA ASP A 129 -4.41 21.21 -12.36
C ASP A 129 -4.23 21.67 -10.89
N ASN A 130 -5.12 21.25 -9.98
CA ASN A 130 -5.02 21.61 -8.57
C ASN A 130 -3.86 20.87 -7.89
N TYR A 131 -2.99 21.62 -7.21
CA TYR A 131 -1.84 21.06 -6.47
C TYR A 131 -2.24 20.05 -5.39
N ALA A 132 -3.48 20.09 -4.90
CA ALA A 132 -4.02 19.14 -3.92
C ALA A 132 -4.27 17.74 -4.49
N LEU A 133 -4.34 17.57 -5.82
CA LEU A 133 -4.57 16.26 -6.45
C LEU A 133 -3.59 15.19 -5.95
N LYS A 134 -2.30 15.54 -5.87
CA LYS A 134 -1.26 14.63 -5.36
C LYS A 134 -1.46 14.28 -3.89
N MET A 135 -1.98 15.21 -3.09
CA MET A 135 -2.28 14.97 -1.68
C MET A 135 -3.43 13.95 -1.53
N TYR A 136 -4.47 14.06 -2.36
CA TYR A 136 -5.58 13.10 -2.36
C TYR A 136 -5.15 11.71 -2.83
N GLN A 137 -4.37 11.62 -3.91
CA GLN A 137 -3.80 10.36 -4.38
C GLN A 137 -2.93 9.71 -3.30
N ALA A 138 -2.07 10.49 -2.63
CA ALA A 138 -1.24 10.00 -1.53
C ALA A 138 -2.07 9.51 -0.32
N ALA A 139 -3.24 10.11 -0.08
CA ALA A 139 -4.19 9.66 0.93
C ALA A 139 -5.03 8.44 0.50
N GLY A 140 -4.82 7.92 -0.71
CA GLY A 140 -5.48 6.72 -1.22
C GLY A 140 -6.83 6.98 -1.89
N PHE A 141 -7.09 8.20 -2.33
CA PHE A 141 -8.20 8.48 -3.24
C PHE A 141 -7.85 8.02 -4.66
N TYR A 142 -8.79 7.42 -5.37
CA TYR A 142 -8.67 7.04 -6.78
C TYR A 142 -9.80 7.64 -7.61
N VAL A 143 -9.53 7.87 -8.89
CA VAL A 143 -10.49 8.47 -9.83
C VAL A 143 -11.58 7.45 -10.19
N VAL A 144 -12.84 7.86 -10.08
CA VAL A 144 -14.02 7.06 -10.50
C VAL A 144 -14.80 7.71 -11.64
N GLY A 145 -14.54 8.98 -11.92
CA GLY A 145 -15.12 9.72 -13.02
C GLY A 145 -14.31 10.99 -13.29
N GLU A 146 -14.50 11.58 -14.46
CA GLU A 146 -13.88 12.84 -14.82
C GLU A 146 -14.77 13.63 -15.78
N ASN A 147 -14.58 14.94 -15.83
CA ASN A 147 -15.08 15.82 -16.89
C ASN A 147 -13.89 16.55 -17.54
N GLU A 148 -14.13 17.61 -18.32
CA GLU A 148 -13.05 18.36 -18.97
C GLU A 148 -12.06 19.00 -17.97
N GLU A 149 -12.55 19.45 -16.81
CA GLU A 149 -11.77 20.23 -15.84
C GLU A 149 -11.43 19.49 -14.54
N GLU A 150 -12.18 18.46 -14.16
CA GLU A 150 -12.17 17.88 -12.82
C GLU A 150 -12.14 16.36 -12.80
N TYR A 151 -11.52 15.81 -11.74
CA TYR A 151 -11.63 14.42 -11.32
C TYR A 151 -12.64 14.29 -10.18
N ILE A 152 -13.52 13.28 -10.29
CA ILE A 152 -14.30 12.76 -9.17
C ILE A 152 -13.48 11.62 -8.57
N MET A 153 -13.09 11.76 -7.31
CA MET A 153 -12.27 10.78 -6.62
C MET A 153 -12.98 10.18 -5.41
N VAL A 154 -12.71 8.91 -5.14
CA VAL A 154 -13.28 8.15 -4.01
C VAL A 154 -12.17 7.55 -3.19
N LYS A 155 -12.38 7.47 -1.88
CA LYS A 155 -11.62 6.63 -0.98
C LYS A 155 -12.57 5.66 -0.27
N GLU A 156 -12.26 4.37 -0.37
CA GLU A 156 -12.86 3.35 0.48
C GLU A 156 -12.37 3.55 1.91
N LEU A 157 -13.30 3.71 2.84
CA LEU A 157 -13.07 3.83 4.28
C LEU A 157 -13.20 2.47 4.98
N ARG A 158 -13.98 1.57 4.39
CA ARG A 158 -14.16 0.19 4.86
C ARG A 158 -13.71 -0.81 3.82
N THR A 159 -13.41 -1.99 4.30
CA THR A 159 -13.03 -3.14 3.47
C THR A 159 -14.05 -4.25 3.63
N ASP A 160 -14.35 -4.97 2.55
CA ASP A 160 -15.20 -6.17 2.58
C ASP A 160 -14.62 -7.28 3.48
N TYR A 161 -13.38 -7.09 3.98
CA TYR A 161 -12.57 -8.09 4.66
C TYR A 161 -12.45 -7.89 6.18
N GLU A 162 -13.35 -7.13 6.80
CA GLU A 162 -13.36 -6.90 8.25
C GLU A 162 -13.30 -8.19 9.10
N ALA A 163 -13.99 -9.26 8.67
CA ALA A 163 -13.94 -10.55 9.34
C ALA A 163 -12.56 -11.21 9.23
N ASP A 164 -11.91 -11.11 8.07
CA ASP A 164 -10.57 -11.66 7.83
C ASP A 164 -9.51 -10.87 8.60
N ILE A 165 -9.65 -9.54 8.68
CA ILE A 165 -8.82 -8.66 9.51
C ILE A 165 -8.91 -9.07 10.98
N ARG A 166 -10.14 -9.24 11.51
CA ARG A 166 -10.34 -9.71 12.89
C ARG A 166 -9.74 -11.09 13.13
N GLU A 167 -9.87 -12.03 12.18
CA GLU A 167 -9.24 -13.35 12.30
C GLU A 167 -7.71 -13.21 12.39
N ILE A 168 -7.07 -12.43 11.50
CA ILE A 168 -5.61 -12.20 11.53
C ILE A 168 -5.19 -11.55 12.86
N LEU A 169 -5.91 -10.52 13.32
CA LEU A 169 -5.64 -9.83 14.57
C LEU A 169 -5.85 -10.74 15.79
N SER A 170 -6.76 -11.71 15.73
CA SER A 170 -6.99 -12.66 16.84
C SER A 170 -5.76 -13.53 17.13
N HIS A 171 -4.90 -13.74 16.12
CA HIS A 171 -3.66 -14.52 16.23
C HIS A 171 -2.46 -13.70 16.73
N ARG A 172 -2.62 -12.42 17.09
CA ARG A 172 -1.52 -11.52 17.47
C ARG A 172 -0.63 -12.06 18.59
N HIS A 173 -1.18 -12.87 19.50
CA HIS A 173 -0.48 -13.38 20.68
C HIS A 173 -0.12 -14.87 20.60
N ASP A 174 -0.43 -15.57 19.50
CA ASP A 174 -0.26 -17.02 19.37
C ASP A 174 1.19 -17.49 19.56
N ASN A 175 2.16 -16.61 19.27
CA ASN A 175 3.58 -16.89 19.39
C ASN A 175 4.17 -16.53 20.78
N GLY A 176 3.33 -16.10 21.71
CA GLY A 176 3.69 -15.79 23.10
C GLY A 176 4.05 -14.32 23.38
N ALA A 177 4.10 -13.47 22.35
CA ALA A 177 4.18 -12.02 22.46
C ALA A 177 3.26 -11.36 21.42
N ASP A 178 2.94 -10.09 21.62
CA ASP A 178 2.09 -9.32 20.69
C ASP A 178 2.75 -9.16 19.29
N LEU A 179 1.96 -8.72 18.30
CA LEU A 179 2.39 -8.45 16.92
C LEU A 179 2.95 -9.71 16.23
N TRP A 180 2.35 -10.86 16.51
CA TRP A 180 2.67 -12.16 15.92
C TRP A 180 4.14 -12.57 16.13
N THR A 181 4.81 -12.04 17.15
CA THR A 181 6.21 -12.32 17.45
C THR A 181 6.38 -13.24 18.65
N THR A 182 7.58 -13.74 18.87
CA THR A 182 7.93 -14.51 20.06
C THR A 182 8.45 -13.60 21.18
N PRO A 183 8.47 -14.04 22.45
CA PRO A 183 9.05 -13.25 23.54
C PRO A 183 10.50 -12.78 23.29
N ASP A 184 11.26 -13.56 22.52
CA ASP A 184 12.61 -13.22 22.06
C ASP A 184 12.65 -12.56 20.67
N LYS A 185 11.55 -11.95 20.22
CA LYS A 185 11.45 -11.13 19.00
C LYS A 185 11.87 -11.83 17.69
N LYS A 186 11.46 -13.09 17.48
CA LYS A 186 11.65 -13.81 16.21
C LYS A 186 10.52 -13.46 15.24
N LEU A 187 10.78 -12.57 14.29
CA LEU A 187 9.74 -11.99 13.43
C LEU A 187 9.20 -12.92 12.32
N LEU A 188 9.88 -14.05 12.06
CA LEU A 188 9.47 -15.06 11.06
C LEU A 188 9.09 -16.42 11.69
N LYS A 189 8.92 -16.48 13.02
CA LYS A 189 8.48 -17.70 13.69
C LYS A 189 6.97 -17.69 13.83
N GLY A 190 6.31 -18.82 13.54
CA GLY A 190 4.86 -18.96 13.74
C GLY A 190 4.00 -18.93 12.48
N ALA A 191 4.60 -19.13 11.30
CA ALA A 191 3.87 -19.11 10.02
C ALA A 191 2.55 -19.91 10.06
N PRO A 192 1.49 -19.41 9.38
CA PRO A 192 1.51 -18.29 8.44
C PRO A 192 1.24 -16.92 9.08
N PHE A 193 1.06 -16.84 10.40
CA PHE A 193 0.84 -15.58 11.14
C PHE A 193 2.14 -15.19 11.84
N THR A 194 3.12 -14.75 11.07
CA THR A 194 4.35 -14.13 11.57
C THR A 194 4.23 -12.61 11.49
N THR A 195 5.07 -11.87 12.21
CA THR A 195 5.07 -10.40 12.11
C THR A 195 5.19 -9.93 10.66
N LEU A 196 6.13 -10.49 9.88
CA LEU A 196 6.38 -10.05 8.51
C LEU A 196 5.25 -10.44 7.53
N GLU A 197 4.56 -11.56 7.77
CA GLU A 197 3.46 -11.99 6.91
C GLU A 197 2.12 -11.30 7.26
N SER A 198 1.81 -11.18 8.55
CA SER A 198 0.54 -10.62 9.00
C SER A 198 0.37 -9.16 8.59
N VAL A 199 1.44 -8.35 8.64
CA VAL A 199 1.38 -6.95 8.16
C VAL A 199 1.08 -6.88 6.66
N LEU A 200 1.63 -7.81 5.86
CA LEU A 200 1.33 -7.88 4.44
C LEU A 200 -0.12 -8.27 4.19
N TYR A 201 -0.66 -9.23 4.95
CA TYR A 201 -2.08 -9.59 4.83
C TYR A 201 -2.99 -8.42 5.19
N LEU A 202 -2.71 -7.70 6.28
CA LEU A 202 -3.52 -6.54 6.68
C LEU A 202 -3.47 -5.44 5.61
N ARG A 203 -2.29 -5.16 5.04
CA ARG A 203 -2.17 -4.22 3.91
C ARG A 203 -2.93 -4.70 2.68
N GLU A 204 -2.92 -6.00 2.39
CA GLU A 204 -3.68 -6.59 1.29
C GLU A 204 -5.19 -6.45 1.47
N LEU A 205 -5.66 -6.57 2.73
CA LEU A 205 -7.07 -6.40 3.09
C LEU A 205 -7.48 -4.93 3.22
N GLY A 206 -6.59 -3.98 2.94
CA GLY A 206 -6.91 -2.55 2.92
C GLY A 206 -6.74 -1.82 4.25
N VAL A 207 -6.14 -2.44 5.27
CA VAL A 207 -5.81 -1.74 6.53
C VAL A 207 -4.84 -0.60 6.23
N PRO A 208 -5.15 0.67 6.54
CA PRO A 208 -4.31 1.82 6.23
C PRO A 208 -2.91 1.71 6.83
N ALA A 209 -1.90 2.28 6.15
CA ALA A 209 -0.50 2.18 6.59
C ALA A 209 -0.20 2.90 7.92
N ASP A 210 -1.05 3.86 8.29
CA ASP A 210 -1.06 4.61 9.54
C ASP A 210 -1.96 3.97 10.63
N ASP A 211 -2.44 2.74 10.40
CA ASP A 211 -3.10 1.98 11.46
C ASP A 211 -2.14 1.72 12.63
N PRO A 212 -2.55 1.96 13.89
CA PRO A 212 -1.67 1.81 15.05
C PRO A 212 -0.98 0.44 15.15
N VAL A 213 -1.65 -0.63 14.72
CA VAL A 213 -1.07 -1.98 14.74
C VAL A 213 0.07 -2.10 13.74
N LEU A 214 -0.04 -1.44 12.58
CA LEU A 214 1.01 -1.42 11.56
C LEU A 214 2.15 -0.49 11.96
N GLU A 215 1.88 0.64 12.61
CA GLU A 215 2.93 1.52 13.16
C GLU A 215 3.77 0.81 14.24
N ASP A 216 3.10 0.11 15.16
CA ASP A 216 3.75 -0.70 16.20
C ASP A 216 4.56 -1.86 15.58
N ALA A 217 4.01 -2.53 14.57
CA ALA A 217 4.71 -3.60 13.85
C ALA A 217 5.92 -3.07 13.06
N ALA A 218 5.81 -1.92 12.40
CA ALA A 218 6.91 -1.27 11.72
C ALA A 218 8.03 -0.91 12.70
N SER A 219 7.67 -0.35 13.87
CA SER A 219 8.61 -0.06 14.95
C SER A 219 9.32 -1.32 15.45
N LEU A 220 8.59 -2.43 15.61
CA LEU A 220 9.16 -3.72 15.96
C LEU A 220 10.13 -4.24 14.88
N ILE A 221 9.77 -4.16 13.60
CA ILE A 221 10.64 -4.59 12.49
C ILE A 221 11.91 -3.74 12.45
N PHE A 222 11.80 -2.42 12.52
CA PHE A 222 12.93 -1.51 12.57
C PHE A 222 13.84 -1.72 13.79
N SER A 223 13.30 -2.21 14.92
CA SER A 223 14.13 -2.56 16.09
C SER A 223 15.16 -3.68 15.80
N THR A 224 14.99 -4.40 14.69
CA THR A 224 15.92 -5.46 14.24
C THR A 224 16.91 -5.00 13.17
N TRP A 225 16.77 -3.77 12.67
CA TRP A 225 17.66 -3.19 11.66
C TRP A 225 19.07 -2.93 12.21
N LYS A 226 20.07 -3.02 11.34
CA LYS A 226 21.50 -2.81 11.65
C LYS A 226 22.06 -1.70 10.77
N GLU A 227 23.06 -0.97 11.28
CA GLU A 227 23.68 0.17 10.56
C GLU A 227 24.22 -0.15 9.16
N ASP A 228 24.53 -1.42 8.90
CA ASP A 228 24.98 -1.92 7.60
C ASP A 228 23.84 -2.22 6.60
N GLY A 229 22.60 -1.84 6.92
CA GLY A 229 21.42 -2.01 6.06
C GLY A 229 20.72 -3.36 6.19
N ARG A 230 21.21 -4.28 7.03
CA ARG A 230 20.60 -5.61 7.20
C ARG A 230 19.56 -5.66 8.32
N PHE A 231 18.67 -6.64 8.28
CA PHE A 231 17.74 -6.94 9.38
C PHE A 231 18.10 -8.25 10.09
N LYS A 232 18.37 -8.18 11.40
CA LYS A 232 18.57 -9.34 12.27
C LYS A 232 17.27 -9.72 12.98
N ILE A 233 16.36 -10.33 12.24
CA ILE A 233 14.98 -10.63 12.68
C ILE A 233 14.84 -11.79 13.70
N SER A 234 15.96 -12.38 14.11
CA SER A 234 16.03 -13.44 15.11
C SER A 234 17.28 -13.22 15.95
N PRO A 235 17.17 -12.86 17.24
CA PRO A 235 18.33 -12.55 18.07
C PRO A 235 19.34 -13.71 18.18
N SER A 236 18.84 -14.94 18.28
CA SER A 236 19.66 -16.16 18.38
C SER A 236 20.11 -16.70 17.02
N GLY A 237 19.66 -16.13 15.90
CA GLY A 237 19.94 -16.60 14.54
C GLY A 237 21.04 -15.81 13.84
N GLY A 238 21.50 -16.36 12.71
CA GLY A 238 22.28 -15.61 11.71
C GLY A 238 21.43 -14.60 10.96
N ILE A 239 22.09 -13.72 10.20
CA ILE A 239 21.46 -12.76 9.29
C ILE A 239 21.56 -13.32 7.88
N TYR A 240 20.43 -13.60 7.25
CA TYR A 240 20.38 -14.12 5.87
C TYR A 240 19.77 -13.08 4.91
N PRO A 241 20.19 -13.06 3.63
CA PRO A 241 19.65 -12.14 2.63
C PRO A 241 18.11 -12.16 2.54
N CYS A 242 17.49 -13.34 2.56
CA CYS A 242 16.03 -13.48 2.54
C CYS A 242 15.34 -12.80 3.73
N GLN A 243 15.95 -12.77 4.91
CA GLN A 243 15.38 -12.13 6.08
C GLN A 243 15.39 -10.60 5.95
N THR A 244 16.47 -10.07 5.38
CA THR A 244 16.59 -8.64 5.08
C THR A 244 15.59 -8.25 3.99
N ALA A 245 15.46 -9.06 2.94
CA ALA A 245 14.49 -8.85 1.86
C ALA A 245 13.04 -8.85 2.36
N LEU A 246 12.63 -9.86 3.13
CA LEU A 246 11.26 -9.94 3.66
C LEU A 246 10.91 -8.79 4.61
N ALA A 247 11.85 -8.36 5.46
CA ALA A 247 11.65 -7.21 6.32
C ALA A 247 11.53 -5.90 5.51
N ALA A 248 12.35 -5.76 4.46
CA ALA A 248 12.28 -4.63 3.53
C ALA A 248 10.93 -4.58 2.80
N VAL A 249 10.45 -5.70 2.25
CA VAL A 249 9.14 -5.79 1.58
C VAL A 249 8.01 -5.39 2.53
N ALA A 250 7.98 -5.94 3.74
CA ALA A 250 6.99 -5.58 4.76
C ALA A 250 6.95 -4.07 5.03
N LEU A 251 8.12 -3.45 5.24
CA LEU A 251 8.24 -2.01 5.48
C LEU A 251 7.84 -1.17 4.26
N CYS A 252 8.21 -1.57 3.05
CA CYS A 252 7.81 -0.88 1.83
C CYS A 252 6.28 -0.89 1.65
N HIS A 253 5.62 -2.02 1.89
CA HIS A 253 4.16 -2.12 1.83
C HIS A 253 3.44 -1.26 2.90
N MET A 254 4.12 -0.97 4.01
CA MET A 254 3.66 -0.04 5.05
C MET A 254 4.09 1.42 4.81
N GLY A 255 4.64 1.74 3.63
CA GLY A 255 4.94 3.13 3.24
C GLY A 255 6.33 3.64 3.64
N TYR A 256 7.21 2.79 4.16
CA TYR A 256 8.53 3.20 4.65
C TYR A 256 9.66 3.13 3.60
N ALA A 257 9.35 2.97 2.32
CA ALA A 257 10.38 2.86 1.27
C ALA A 257 11.34 4.07 1.24
N ALA A 258 10.84 5.28 1.54
CA ALA A 258 11.64 6.50 1.59
C ALA A 258 12.40 6.72 2.93
N ASP A 259 12.24 5.84 3.93
CA ASP A 259 12.93 5.96 5.22
C ASP A 259 14.47 5.89 5.03
N PRO A 260 15.28 6.76 5.68
CA PRO A 260 16.74 6.76 5.54
C PRO A 260 17.40 5.40 5.83
N ARG A 261 16.85 4.59 6.74
CA ARG A 261 17.33 3.23 7.03
C ARG A 261 17.05 2.30 5.85
N MET A 262 15.89 2.45 5.21
CA MET A 262 15.54 1.70 4.01
C MET A 262 16.46 2.06 2.83
N GLN A 263 16.84 3.34 2.69
CA GLN A 263 17.85 3.75 1.69
C GLN A 263 19.20 3.04 1.88
N LYS A 264 19.65 2.87 3.13
CA LYS A 264 20.84 2.06 3.45
C LYS A 264 20.62 0.57 3.12
N THR A 265 19.43 0.03 3.37
CA THR A 265 19.08 -1.36 3.00
C THR A 265 19.11 -1.57 1.49
N PHE A 266 18.56 -0.65 0.70
CA PHE A 266 18.62 -0.73 -0.77
C PHE A 266 20.05 -0.65 -1.29
N ARG A 267 20.87 0.25 -0.72
CA ARG A 267 22.31 0.31 -1.04
C ARG A 267 23.01 -1.02 -0.70
N HIS A 268 22.73 -1.60 0.46
CA HIS A 268 23.26 -2.91 0.85
C HIS A 268 22.92 -4.01 -0.16
N PHE A 269 21.69 -4.04 -0.69
CA PHE A 269 21.34 -5.00 -1.74
C PHE A 269 22.18 -4.78 -2.99
N LEU A 270 22.29 -3.55 -3.49
CA LEU A 270 23.11 -3.26 -4.68
C LEU A 270 24.59 -3.65 -4.49
N ASP A 271 25.16 -3.35 -3.32
CA ASP A 271 26.57 -3.63 -3.02
C ASP A 271 26.88 -5.13 -2.85
N THR A 272 25.85 -5.97 -2.64
CA THR A 272 26.00 -7.41 -2.37
C THR A 272 25.45 -8.31 -3.47
N GLN A 273 24.96 -7.72 -4.57
CA GLN A 273 24.51 -8.48 -5.72
C GLN A 273 25.64 -9.33 -6.29
N GLN A 274 25.32 -10.58 -6.65
CA GLN A 274 26.30 -11.52 -7.20
C GLN A 274 26.48 -11.33 -8.71
N PRO A 275 27.59 -11.82 -9.30
CA PRO A 275 27.84 -11.71 -10.74
C PRO A 275 26.77 -12.37 -11.63
N ASP A 276 25.96 -13.29 -11.09
CA ASP A 276 24.85 -13.91 -11.81
C ASP A 276 23.56 -13.06 -11.79
N GLY A 277 23.59 -11.87 -11.17
CA GLY A 277 22.49 -10.92 -11.06
C GLY A 277 21.60 -11.12 -9.83
N GLY A 278 21.73 -12.22 -9.09
CA GLY A 278 20.90 -12.47 -7.91
C GLY A 278 21.58 -12.19 -6.57
N TRP A 279 20.92 -12.62 -5.48
CA TRP A 279 21.48 -12.62 -4.12
C TRP A 279 21.59 -14.02 -3.54
N LYS A 280 22.80 -14.42 -3.14
CA LYS A 280 23.10 -15.77 -2.64
C LYS A 280 22.95 -15.86 -1.13
N CYS A 281 22.11 -16.79 -0.69
CA CYS A 281 22.08 -17.21 0.71
C CYS A 281 23.23 -18.18 1.00
N ASN A 282 23.91 -18.07 2.15
CA ASN A 282 25.00 -18.99 2.54
C ASN A 282 24.54 -20.06 3.55
N LYS A 283 23.24 -20.37 3.59
CA LYS A 283 22.66 -21.42 4.45
C LYS A 283 22.40 -22.70 3.65
N TYR A 284 23.32 -23.66 3.77
CA TYR A 284 23.33 -24.92 3.03
C TYR A 284 22.49 -26.00 3.71
N SER A 285 21.16 -25.81 3.72
CA SER A 285 20.26 -26.75 4.43
C SER A 285 20.08 -28.08 3.69
N PHE A 286 20.44 -28.14 2.40
CA PHE A 286 20.23 -29.29 1.52
C PHE A 286 21.55 -29.90 0.98
N GLY A 287 22.67 -29.60 1.63
CA GLY A 287 24.00 -30.03 1.20
C GLY A 287 24.72 -29.01 0.33
N ARG A 288 25.86 -29.42 -0.23
CA ARG A 288 26.72 -28.61 -1.10
C ARG A 288 26.88 -29.33 -2.44
N GLY A 289 26.51 -28.65 -3.51
CA GLY A 289 26.63 -29.12 -4.89
C GLY A 289 26.80 -27.93 -5.85
N PRO A 290 27.07 -28.16 -7.14
CA PRO A 290 27.28 -27.08 -8.12
C PRO A 290 26.10 -26.10 -8.18
N GLU A 291 24.87 -26.58 -7.95
CA GLU A 291 23.65 -25.76 -7.93
C GLU A 291 23.67 -24.71 -6.81
N THR A 292 24.44 -24.97 -5.75
CA THR A 292 24.57 -24.09 -4.59
C THR A 292 25.48 -22.88 -4.84
N GLU A 293 26.12 -22.81 -6.02
CA GLU A 293 26.89 -21.65 -6.43
C GLU A 293 26.03 -20.48 -6.92
N HIS A 294 24.80 -20.77 -7.35
CA HIS A 294 23.85 -19.76 -7.81
C HIS A 294 23.24 -18.96 -6.67
N SER A 295 22.85 -17.72 -7.00
CA SER A 295 21.99 -16.89 -6.18
C SER A 295 20.62 -17.53 -5.92
N THR A 296 19.89 -17.04 -4.92
CA THR A 296 18.61 -17.60 -4.46
C THR A 296 17.43 -16.94 -5.17
N PRO A 297 16.67 -17.67 -6.03
CA PRO A 297 15.52 -17.13 -6.78
C PRO A 297 14.51 -16.37 -5.93
N TYR A 298 14.10 -16.95 -4.80
CA TYR A 298 13.11 -16.28 -3.95
C TYR A 298 13.62 -14.99 -3.34
N THR A 299 14.88 -14.95 -2.90
CA THR A 299 15.47 -13.72 -2.36
C THR A 299 15.59 -12.64 -3.43
N THR A 300 16.00 -13.01 -4.65
CA THR A 300 16.06 -12.07 -5.77
C THR A 300 14.68 -11.50 -6.10
N LEU A 301 13.63 -12.33 -6.09
CA LEU A 301 12.25 -11.88 -6.33
C LEU A 301 11.78 -10.87 -5.26
N GLU A 302 12.00 -11.15 -3.98
CA GLU A 302 11.61 -10.26 -2.87
C GLU A 302 12.38 -8.93 -2.89
N ILE A 303 13.66 -8.95 -3.30
CA ILE A 303 14.42 -7.71 -3.47
C ILE A 303 13.84 -6.87 -4.60
N LEU A 304 13.50 -7.48 -5.75
CA LEU A 304 12.79 -6.80 -6.83
C LEU A 304 11.42 -6.28 -6.35
N ASP A 305 10.69 -7.03 -5.54
CA ASP A 305 9.42 -6.55 -4.98
C ASP A 305 9.63 -5.31 -4.10
N ALA A 306 10.65 -5.30 -3.24
CA ALA A 306 10.97 -4.13 -2.43
C ALA A 306 11.36 -2.89 -3.27
N PHE A 307 12.15 -3.09 -4.34
CA PHE A 307 12.60 -1.98 -5.20
C PHE A 307 11.49 -1.33 -6.02
N ARG A 308 10.33 -1.99 -6.22
CA ARG A 308 9.22 -1.38 -6.98
C ARG A 308 8.63 -0.13 -6.31
N PHE A 309 8.92 0.07 -5.02
CA PHE A 309 8.51 1.23 -4.24
C PHE A 309 9.51 2.40 -4.27
N THR A 310 10.54 2.33 -5.11
CA THR A 310 11.65 3.32 -5.16
C THR A 310 11.75 4.03 -6.52
N ASP A 311 12.47 5.15 -6.59
CA ASP A 311 12.91 5.75 -7.87
C ASP A 311 14.08 4.91 -8.43
N ARG A 312 13.74 3.91 -9.24
CA ARG A 312 14.65 2.85 -9.72
C ARG A 312 15.73 3.33 -10.71
N LYS A 313 15.80 4.63 -11.04
CA LYS A 313 16.69 5.17 -12.08
C LYS A 313 18.15 4.77 -11.90
N GLU A 314 18.71 4.95 -10.69
CA GLU A 314 20.12 4.63 -10.43
C GLU A 314 20.37 3.12 -10.32
N ALA A 315 19.37 2.36 -9.86
CA ALA A 315 19.47 0.91 -9.66
C ALA A 315 19.19 0.11 -10.94
N GLY A 316 18.65 0.73 -12.00
CA GLY A 316 18.14 0.09 -13.22
C GLY A 316 19.01 -1.05 -13.76
N PRO A 317 20.29 -0.83 -14.08
CA PRO A 317 21.15 -1.87 -14.63
C PRO A 317 21.31 -3.10 -13.72
N ALA A 318 21.40 -2.89 -12.40
CA ALA A 318 21.48 -3.98 -11.43
C ALA A 318 20.15 -4.74 -11.36
N LEU A 319 19.02 -4.02 -11.38
CA LEU A 319 17.69 -4.64 -11.35
C LEU A 319 17.41 -5.43 -12.63
N ASP A 320 17.88 -4.98 -13.80
CA ASP A 320 17.77 -5.71 -15.06
C ASP A 320 18.56 -7.04 -15.03
N GLN A 321 19.74 -7.07 -14.39
CA GLN A 321 20.47 -8.32 -14.17
C GLN A 321 19.73 -9.29 -13.24
N ALA A 322 19.06 -8.76 -12.21
CA ALA A 322 18.22 -9.56 -11.31
C ALA A 322 16.98 -10.13 -12.02
N VAL A 323 16.37 -9.35 -12.92
CA VAL A 323 15.31 -9.81 -13.81
C VAL A 323 15.82 -10.93 -14.72
N GLU A 324 16.96 -10.73 -15.40
CA GLU A 324 17.57 -11.74 -16.27
C GLU A 324 17.87 -13.03 -15.51
N PHE A 325 18.38 -12.95 -14.29
CA PHE A 325 18.62 -14.10 -13.42
C PHE A 325 17.34 -14.94 -13.20
N LEU A 326 16.22 -14.27 -12.88
CA LEU A 326 14.93 -14.92 -12.66
C LEU A 326 14.37 -15.52 -13.96
N LEU A 327 14.48 -14.81 -15.08
CA LEU A 327 14.07 -15.31 -16.39
C LEU A 327 14.92 -16.52 -16.82
N LYS A 328 16.23 -16.52 -16.56
CA LYS A 328 17.09 -17.69 -16.79
C LYS A 328 16.64 -18.88 -15.93
N HIS A 329 16.19 -18.64 -14.70
CA HIS A 329 15.64 -19.70 -13.85
C HIS A 329 14.36 -20.33 -14.45
N TRP A 330 13.50 -19.56 -15.12
CA TRP A 330 12.34 -20.09 -15.86
C TRP A 330 12.71 -21.16 -16.90
N ARG A 331 13.90 -21.06 -17.49
CA ARG A 331 14.48 -22.06 -18.40
C ARG A 331 15.16 -23.20 -17.66
N ILE A 332 15.96 -22.90 -16.63
CA ILE A 332 16.71 -23.92 -15.86
C ILE A 332 15.74 -24.90 -15.17
N ARG A 333 14.70 -24.37 -14.51
CA ARG A 333 13.66 -25.06 -13.73
C ARG A 333 14.11 -25.95 -12.57
N LYS A 334 15.31 -26.53 -12.64
CA LYS A 334 15.90 -27.37 -11.59
C LYS A 334 16.13 -26.53 -10.32
N PRO A 335 16.05 -27.16 -9.13
CA PRO A 335 16.43 -26.51 -7.89
C PRO A 335 17.85 -25.93 -7.95
N ILE A 336 17.97 -24.64 -7.65
CA ILE A 336 19.26 -23.93 -7.54
C ILE A 336 19.36 -23.19 -6.21
N SER A 337 20.57 -22.70 -5.92
CA SER A 337 20.99 -22.05 -4.68
C SER A 337 21.05 -22.98 -3.48
N PRO A 338 21.71 -22.58 -2.37
CA PRO A 338 21.72 -23.36 -1.13
C PRO A 338 20.34 -23.62 -0.51
N CYS A 339 19.32 -22.90 -0.96
CA CYS A 339 17.93 -23.03 -0.53
C CYS A 339 17.07 -23.91 -1.47
N HIS A 340 17.63 -24.43 -2.58
CA HIS A 340 16.96 -25.34 -3.54
C HIS A 340 15.59 -24.86 -4.05
N TYR A 341 15.50 -23.61 -4.50
CA TYR A 341 14.29 -23.14 -5.20
C TYR A 341 14.32 -23.62 -6.65
N GLY A 342 13.23 -24.24 -7.10
CA GLY A 342 13.03 -24.71 -8.47
C GLY A 342 11.63 -24.36 -8.99
N ILE A 343 11.41 -24.58 -10.29
CA ILE A 343 10.14 -24.36 -10.99
C ILE A 343 9.57 -25.72 -11.37
N GLY A 344 8.65 -26.20 -10.54
CA GLY A 344 7.94 -27.47 -10.73
C GLY A 344 6.46 -27.35 -10.39
N THR A 345 5.79 -28.46 -10.07
CA THR A 345 4.34 -28.50 -9.83
C THR A 345 3.86 -27.48 -8.81
N LEU A 346 4.57 -27.33 -7.69
CA LEU A 346 4.20 -26.39 -6.63
C LEU A 346 4.38 -24.93 -7.03
N PHE A 347 5.34 -24.63 -7.90
CA PHE A 347 5.53 -23.28 -8.45
C PHE A 347 4.36 -22.94 -9.40
N MET A 348 3.93 -23.89 -10.21
CA MET A 348 2.87 -23.69 -11.20
C MET A 348 1.46 -23.55 -10.60
N GLN A 349 1.28 -23.83 -9.30
CA GLN A 349 0.00 -23.61 -8.63
C GLN A 349 -0.14 -22.14 -8.24
N ILE A 350 -1.29 -21.54 -8.54
CA ILE A 350 -1.62 -20.19 -8.06
C ILE A 350 -1.78 -20.23 -6.53
N GLU A 351 -0.83 -19.61 -5.83
CA GLU A 351 -0.88 -19.36 -4.40
C GLU A 351 -1.18 -17.88 -4.15
N TYR A 352 -2.09 -17.62 -3.21
CA TYR A 352 -2.42 -16.29 -2.73
C TYR A 352 -2.87 -16.38 -1.26
N PRO A 353 -2.52 -15.44 -0.36
CA PRO A 353 -1.64 -14.27 -0.58
C PRO A 353 -0.22 -14.66 -1.01
N PHE A 354 0.55 -13.69 -1.54
CA PHE A 354 1.95 -13.91 -1.91
C PHE A 354 2.80 -14.25 -0.68
N ARG A 355 3.26 -15.50 -0.58
CA ARG A 355 4.04 -16.00 0.57
C ARG A 355 5.32 -16.73 0.20
N GLY A 356 5.57 -16.91 -1.09
CA GLY A 356 6.65 -17.77 -1.55
C GLY A 356 6.98 -17.55 -3.02
N TYR A 357 7.91 -18.39 -3.49
CA TYR A 357 8.34 -18.41 -4.89
C TYR A 357 7.39 -19.28 -5.72
N GLY A 358 6.34 -18.67 -6.25
CA GLY A 358 5.33 -19.30 -7.10
C GLY A 358 5.04 -18.47 -8.35
N LEU A 359 4.35 -19.08 -9.32
CA LEU A 359 4.05 -18.50 -10.64
C LEU A 359 3.40 -17.14 -10.52
N PHE A 360 2.34 -17.02 -9.72
CA PHE A 360 1.58 -15.78 -9.65
C PHE A 360 2.42 -14.63 -9.07
N HIS A 361 3.15 -14.89 -7.98
CA HIS A 361 4.05 -13.90 -7.38
C HIS A 361 5.20 -13.51 -8.34
N TYR A 362 5.77 -14.50 -9.02
CA TYR A 362 6.82 -14.32 -10.03
C TYR A 362 6.37 -13.39 -11.16
N VAL A 363 5.23 -13.66 -11.78
CA VAL A 363 4.69 -12.84 -12.86
C VAL A 363 4.31 -11.45 -12.34
N TYR A 364 3.70 -11.37 -11.16
CA TYR A 364 3.32 -10.11 -10.53
C TYR A 364 4.51 -9.15 -10.39
N VAL A 365 5.57 -9.58 -9.71
CA VAL A 365 6.73 -8.72 -9.47
C VAL A 365 7.45 -8.37 -10.76
N LEU A 366 7.65 -9.34 -11.66
CA LEU A 366 8.34 -9.08 -12.92
C LEU A 366 7.58 -8.12 -13.84
N SER A 367 6.25 -8.06 -13.77
CA SER A 367 5.45 -7.11 -14.56
C SER A 367 5.85 -5.65 -14.32
N PHE A 368 6.40 -5.31 -13.16
CA PHE A 368 6.85 -3.94 -12.86
C PHE A 368 8.14 -3.54 -13.59
N TYR A 369 8.83 -4.47 -14.26
CA TYR A 369 10.15 -4.26 -14.87
C TYR A 369 10.07 -4.32 -16.38
N GLU A 370 10.47 -3.22 -17.05
CA GLU A 370 10.40 -3.12 -18.52
C GLU A 370 11.21 -4.19 -19.25
N SER A 371 12.39 -4.55 -18.73
CA SER A 371 13.23 -5.63 -19.26
C SER A 371 12.51 -6.98 -19.26
N ALA A 372 11.72 -7.28 -18.21
CA ALA A 372 10.92 -8.49 -18.15
C ALA A 372 9.74 -8.44 -19.14
N ARG A 373 8.99 -7.34 -19.18
CA ARG A 373 7.79 -7.20 -20.03
C ARG A 373 8.05 -7.47 -21.51
N LYS A 374 9.25 -7.16 -21.99
CA LYS A 374 9.67 -7.36 -23.39
C LYS A 374 10.16 -8.78 -23.68
N ASP A 375 10.50 -9.56 -22.66
CA ASP A 375 11.13 -10.88 -22.78
C ASP A 375 10.10 -12.01 -22.97
N ASP A 376 10.40 -12.94 -23.87
CA ASP A 376 9.49 -14.04 -24.19
C ASP A 376 9.34 -15.05 -23.03
N ARG A 377 10.34 -15.21 -22.16
CA ARG A 377 10.25 -16.06 -20.96
C ARG A 377 9.20 -15.55 -19.97
N PHE A 378 9.09 -14.23 -19.86
CA PHE A 378 8.05 -13.60 -19.05
C PHE A 378 6.67 -13.80 -19.69
N LYS A 379 6.55 -13.56 -21.00
CA LYS A 379 5.28 -13.76 -21.74
C LYS A 379 4.77 -15.20 -21.61
N GLU A 380 5.64 -16.19 -21.74
CA GLU A 380 5.28 -17.59 -21.50
C GLU A 380 4.79 -17.85 -20.08
N ALA A 381 5.44 -17.28 -19.06
CA ALA A 381 5.00 -17.43 -17.68
C ALA A 381 3.64 -16.75 -17.45
N LEU A 382 3.42 -15.60 -18.07
CA LEU A 382 2.13 -14.90 -18.08
C LEU A 382 1.05 -15.73 -18.76
N GLU A 383 1.31 -16.30 -19.93
CA GLU A 383 0.36 -17.18 -20.64
C GLU A 383 -0.03 -18.39 -19.78
N VAL A 384 0.91 -18.97 -19.03
CA VAL A 384 0.62 -20.07 -18.09
C VAL A 384 -0.30 -19.58 -16.95
N LEU A 385 -0.09 -18.36 -16.43
CA LEU A 385 -0.97 -17.77 -15.43
C LEU A 385 -2.38 -17.51 -16.01
N GLU A 386 -2.46 -16.95 -17.21
CA GLU A 386 -3.71 -16.62 -17.90
C GLU A 386 -4.53 -17.87 -18.24
N SER A 387 -3.87 -18.97 -18.62
CA SER A 387 -4.53 -20.27 -18.87
C SER A 387 -5.25 -20.86 -17.65
N LYS A 388 -4.96 -20.33 -16.45
CA LYS A 388 -5.51 -20.78 -15.16
C LYS A 388 -6.62 -19.85 -14.65
N LEU A 389 -6.96 -18.80 -15.38
CA LEU A 389 -8.09 -17.95 -15.04
C LEU A 389 -9.41 -18.70 -15.22
N ALA A 390 -10.40 -18.38 -14.39
CA ALA A 390 -11.78 -18.79 -14.60
C ALA A 390 -12.64 -17.53 -14.72
N ASP A 391 -13.33 -17.36 -15.85
CA ASP A 391 -14.17 -16.18 -16.15
C ASP A 391 -13.43 -14.84 -15.93
N GLY A 392 -12.14 -14.79 -16.31
CA GLY A 392 -11.28 -13.62 -16.14
C GLY A 392 -10.81 -13.37 -14.71
N GLN A 393 -11.05 -14.29 -13.78
CA GLN A 393 -10.68 -14.18 -12.37
C GLN A 393 -9.56 -15.17 -11.99
N ILE A 394 -8.73 -14.76 -11.03
CA ILE A 394 -7.70 -15.63 -10.44
C ILE A 394 -8.37 -16.61 -9.48
N VAL A 395 -8.15 -17.90 -9.70
CA VAL A 395 -8.57 -19.00 -8.81
C VAL A 395 -7.40 -19.47 -7.96
N VAL A 396 -7.55 -19.46 -6.63
CA VAL A 396 -6.48 -19.89 -5.72
C VAL A 396 -6.39 -21.42 -5.72
N GLU A 397 -5.32 -21.99 -6.28
CA GLU A 397 -5.12 -23.44 -6.34
C GLU A 397 -4.45 -24.00 -5.08
N ARG A 398 -3.66 -23.18 -4.39
CA ARG A 398 -2.90 -23.56 -3.20
C ARG A 398 -2.99 -22.50 -2.12
N VAL A 399 -3.27 -22.94 -0.89
CA VAL A 399 -3.30 -22.12 0.31
C VAL A 399 -2.79 -22.94 1.49
N VAL A 400 -2.12 -22.28 2.44
CA VAL A 400 -1.76 -22.93 3.70
C VAL A 400 -3.03 -23.20 4.52
N PRO A 401 -3.21 -24.41 5.09
CA PRO A 401 -4.45 -24.79 5.77
C PRO A 401 -4.92 -23.81 6.85
N LYS A 402 -3.99 -23.18 7.58
CA LYS A 402 -4.31 -22.18 8.61
C LYS A 402 -4.93 -20.89 8.05
N LEU A 403 -4.67 -20.54 6.78
CA LEU A 403 -5.30 -19.39 6.11
C LEU A 403 -6.62 -19.75 5.42
N ALA A 404 -7.00 -21.03 5.37
CA ALA A 404 -8.16 -21.48 4.58
C ALA A 404 -9.51 -20.91 5.04
N LYS A 405 -9.58 -20.36 6.26
CA LYS A 405 -10.77 -19.66 6.78
C LYS A 405 -10.94 -18.26 6.20
N LEU A 406 -9.86 -17.62 5.78
CA LEU A 406 -9.88 -16.25 5.29
C LEU A 406 -10.58 -16.22 3.92
N SER A 407 -11.57 -15.35 3.79
CA SER A 407 -12.45 -15.30 2.63
C SER A 407 -11.71 -14.98 1.32
N PHE A 408 -10.65 -14.19 1.40
CA PHE A 408 -9.90 -13.73 0.23
C PHE A 408 -8.94 -14.77 -0.40
N CYS A 409 -8.68 -15.90 0.24
CA CYS A 409 -7.72 -16.92 -0.24
C CYS A 409 -8.24 -18.36 -0.20
N LYS A 410 -9.56 -18.55 -0.31
CA LYS A 410 -10.16 -19.88 -0.30
C LYS A 410 -9.69 -20.73 -1.48
N LYS A 411 -9.22 -21.94 -1.19
CA LYS A 411 -8.78 -22.92 -2.20
C LYS A 411 -9.91 -23.24 -3.19
N ASN A 412 -9.57 -23.33 -4.47
CA ASN A 412 -10.46 -23.60 -5.60
C ASN A 412 -11.62 -22.62 -5.73
N LYS A 413 -11.42 -21.36 -5.28
CA LYS A 413 -12.39 -20.28 -5.43
C LYS A 413 -11.72 -19.07 -6.10
N PRO A 414 -12.47 -18.29 -6.90
CA PRO A 414 -12.01 -16.99 -7.35
C PRO A 414 -11.69 -16.08 -6.16
N SER A 415 -10.64 -15.28 -6.28
CA SER A 415 -10.27 -14.26 -5.29
C SER A 415 -10.31 -12.87 -5.92
N LYS A 416 -11.12 -11.98 -5.34
CA LYS A 416 -11.25 -10.58 -5.79
C LYS A 416 -9.92 -9.83 -5.68
N LEU A 417 -9.23 -9.96 -4.54
CA LEU A 417 -7.93 -9.30 -4.33
C LEU A 417 -6.84 -9.89 -5.24
N ALA A 418 -6.80 -11.22 -5.41
CA ALA A 418 -5.86 -11.82 -6.36
C ALA A 418 -6.15 -11.36 -7.81
N THR A 419 -7.42 -11.26 -8.18
CA THR A 419 -7.83 -10.75 -9.50
C THR A 419 -7.44 -9.28 -9.68
N TYR A 420 -7.51 -8.46 -8.63
CA TYR A 420 -7.00 -7.09 -8.66
C TYR A 420 -5.48 -7.04 -8.93
N ARG A 421 -4.69 -7.92 -8.29
CA ARG A 421 -3.25 -8.04 -8.59
C ARG A 421 -2.98 -8.49 -10.03
N TYR A 422 -3.84 -9.33 -10.60
CA TYR A 422 -3.77 -9.67 -12.01
C TYR A 422 -4.11 -8.48 -12.93
N GLN A 423 -5.11 -7.67 -12.58
CA GLN A 423 -5.40 -6.43 -13.32
C GLN A 423 -4.24 -5.42 -13.25
N GLU A 424 -3.53 -5.35 -12.13
CA GLU A 424 -2.29 -4.55 -12.04
C GLU A 424 -1.20 -5.08 -12.99
N ILE A 425 -1.06 -6.40 -13.15
CA ILE A 425 -0.16 -6.97 -14.16
C ILE A 425 -0.54 -6.45 -15.55
N LEU A 426 -1.81 -6.52 -15.93
CA LEU A 426 -2.27 -6.05 -17.25
C LEU A 426 -2.00 -4.56 -17.46
N LYS A 427 -2.28 -3.72 -16.45
CA LYS A 427 -1.97 -2.28 -16.48
C LYS A 427 -0.48 -2.00 -16.63
N ASN A 428 0.38 -2.85 -16.06
CA ASN A 428 1.82 -2.72 -16.23
C ASN A 428 2.27 -3.09 -17.66
N LEU A 429 1.48 -3.81 -18.45
CA LEU A 429 1.84 -4.19 -19.82
C LEU A 429 1.41 -3.17 -20.88
N GLU A 430 0.48 -2.28 -20.53
CA GLU A 430 0.14 -1.06 -21.26
C GLU A 430 1.32 -0.06 -21.22
#